data_AF-A0A1N6DSP1-F1
#
_entry.id   AF-A0A1N6DSP1-F1
#
_cell.length_a   1.000
_cell.length_b   1.000
_cell.length_c   1.000
_cell.angle_alpha   90.00
_cell.angle_beta   90.00
_cell.angle_gamma   90.00
#
_symmetry.space_group_name_H-M   'P 1'
#
loop_
_entity.id
_entity.type
_entity.pdbx_description
1 polymer ?
#
loop_
_entity_poly.entity_id
_entity_poly.type
_entity_poly.pdbx_seq_one_letter_code
_entity_poly.pdbx_strand_id
1 'polypeptide(L)'
;MTQREFNHLLNSLSSLSHEQTRQLRRELNSKLATTVTEPAAADEALQQRLVEAGLLSELKPPIRDLSAYRNRKAVPIQAEPLSETVIRERR
;
A
#
# COMPACT_ATOMS: atom_id res chain seq x y z
N MET A 1 2.66 -12.60 19.80
CA MET A 1 3.70 -11.60 20.11
C MET A 1 3.22 -10.77 21.28
N THR A 2 4.04 -10.55 22.31
CA THR A 2 3.64 -9.80 23.51
C THR A 2 4.01 -8.32 23.39
N GLN A 3 3.25 -7.43 24.04
CA GLN A 3 3.51 -5.98 24.06
C GLN A 3 4.95 -5.63 24.48
N ARG A 4 5.53 -6.46 25.37
CA ARG A 4 6.88 -6.30 25.91
C ARG A 4 7.95 -6.58 24.86
N GLU A 5 7.77 -7.62 24.06
CA GLU A 5 8.67 -7.95 22.93
C GLU A 5 8.64 -6.87 21.87
N PHE A 6 7.45 -6.33 21.60
CA PHE A 6 7.27 -5.25 20.63
C PHE A 6 8.00 -3.97 21.04
N ASN A 7 7.84 -3.55 22.30
CA ASN A 7 8.53 -2.36 22.82
C ASN A 7 10.06 -2.56 22.85
N HIS A 8 10.54 -3.77 23.14
CA HIS A 8 11.97 -4.07 23.09
C HIS A 8 12.53 -3.94 21.66
N LEU A 9 11.78 -4.43 20.65
CA LEU A 9 12.16 -4.28 19.24
C LEU A 9 12.20 -2.81 18.82
N LEU A 10 11.22 -2.00 19.20
CA LEU A 10 11.22 -0.57 18.90
C LEU A 10 12.43 0.16 19.50
N ASN A 11 12.77 -0.15 20.75
CA ASN A 11 13.96 0.43 21.38
C ASN A 11 15.25 0.01 20.68
N SER A 12 15.36 -1.26 20.26
CA SER A 12 16.53 -1.72 19.49
C SER A 12 16.64 -1.03 18.13
N LEU A 13 15.53 -0.78 17.45
CA LEU A 13 15.46 -0.04 16.19
C LEU A 13 15.91 1.42 16.36
N SER A 14 15.53 2.07 17.47
CA SER A 14 15.91 3.45 17.76
C SER A 14 17.41 3.64 17.99
N SER A 15 18.14 2.58 18.35
CA SER A 15 19.59 2.59 18.54
C SER A 15 20.41 2.32 17.27
N LEU A 16 19.76 2.00 16.14
CA LEU A 16 20.45 1.71 14.89
C LEU A 16 20.99 2.98 14.23
N SER A 17 22.17 2.86 13.61
CA SER A 17 22.72 3.94 12.78
C SER A 17 21.94 4.10 11.48
N HIS A 18 22.14 5.22 10.79
CA HIS A 18 21.47 5.51 9.51
C HIS A 18 21.79 4.45 8.44
N GLU A 19 23.03 3.95 8.39
CA GLU A 19 23.46 2.91 7.46
C GLU A 19 22.82 1.55 7.80
N GLN A 20 22.77 1.20 9.09
CA GLN A 20 22.11 -0.03 9.56
C GLN A 20 20.61 -0.02 9.27
N THR A 21 19.96 1.14 9.44
CA THR A 21 18.55 1.33 9.10
C THR A 21 18.30 1.17 7.60
N ARG A 22 19.19 1.70 6.75
CA ARG A 22 19.11 1.52 5.29
C ARG A 22 19.30 0.06 4.88
N GLN A 23 20.23 -0.65 5.52
CA GLN A 23 20.44 -2.08 5.27
C GLN A 23 19.24 -2.92 5.71
N LEU A 24 18.71 -2.67 6.91
CA LEU A 24 17.49 -3.31 7.40
C LEU A 24 16.30 -3.07 6.47
N ARG A 25 16.12 -1.83 5.99
CA ARG A 25 15.04 -1.51 5.05
C ARG A 25 15.16 -2.27 3.74
N ARG A 26 16.39 -2.46 3.21
CA ARG A 26 16.63 -3.26 2.00
C ARG A 26 16.27 -4.73 2.21
N GLU A 27 16.70 -5.30 3.33
CA GLU A 27 16.39 -6.69 3.73
C GLU A 27 14.89 -6.93 3.96
N LEU A 28 14.21 -5.99 4.62
CA LEU A 28 12.76 -6.07 4.83
C LEU A 28 12.02 -5.94 3.50
N ASN A 29 12.43 -5.01 2.65
CA ASN A 29 11.82 -4.84 1.34
C ASN A 29 12.03 -6.06 0.43
N SER A 30 13.18 -6.73 0.47
CA SER A 30 13.40 -7.95 -0.33
C SER A 30 12.55 -9.12 0.17
N LYS A 31 12.44 -9.30 1.49
CA LYS A 31 11.56 -10.31 2.09
C LYS A 31 10.08 -10.03 1.82
N LEU A 32 9.66 -8.77 1.94
CA LEU A 32 8.29 -8.35 1.63
C LEU A 32 7.99 -8.44 0.14
N ALA A 33 8.91 -8.11 -0.76
CA ALA A 33 8.70 -8.29 -2.19
C ALA A 33 8.41 -9.75 -2.59
N THR A 34 8.87 -10.71 -1.79
CA THR A 34 8.59 -12.14 -1.99
C THR A 34 7.20 -12.54 -1.49
N THR A 35 6.59 -11.79 -0.56
CA THR A 35 5.25 -12.02 -0.02
C THR A 35 4.17 -11.10 -0.62
N VAL A 36 4.56 -9.98 -1.23
CA VAL A 36 3.66 -8.96 -1.83
C VAL A 36 3.13 -9.37 -3.21
N THR A 37 3.26 -10.63 -3.62
CA THR A 37 2.51 -11.16 -4.77
C THR A 37 1.03 -11.43 -4.43
N GLU A 38 0.64 -11.46 -3.15
CA GLU A 38 -0.73 -11.78 -2.71
C GLU A 38 -1.75 -10.62 -2.49
N PRO A 39 -1.44 -9.30 -2.49
CA PRO A 39 -2.44 -8.31 -2.12
C PRO A 39 -3.56 -8.21 -3.16
N ALA A 40 -3.26 -8.42 -4.45
CA ALA A 40 -4.27 -8.39 -5.50
C ALA A 40 -5.31 -9.52 -5.35
N ALA A 41 -4.87 -10.74 -5.00
CA ALA A 41 -5.76 -11.88 -4.82
C ALA A 41 -6.61 -11.78 -3.54
N ALA A 42 -6.04 -11.23 -2.45
CA ALA A 42 -6.76 -10.98 -1.21
C ALA A 42 -7.83 -9.89 -1.38
N ASP A 43 -7.51 -8.82 -2.10
CA ASP A 43 -8.45 -7.74 -2.41
C ASP A 43 -9.58 -8.23 -3.33
N GLU A 44 -9.27 -9.04 -4.35
CA GLU A 44 -10.29 -9.65 -5.22
C GLU A 44 -11.25 -10.54 -4.43
N ALA A 45 -10.74 -11.38 -3.53
CA ALA A 45 -11.57 -12.24 -2.68
C ALA A 45 -12.46 -11.44 -1.72
N LEU A 46 -11.97 -10.31 -1.20
CA LEU A 46 -12.76 -9.40 -0.38
C LEU A 46 -13.87 -8.71 -1.20
N GLN A 47 -13.52 -8.21 -2.40
CA GLN A 47 -14.48 -7.57 -3.29
C GLN A 47 -15.58 -8.54 -3.72
N GLN A 48 -15.26 -9.81 -3.98
CA GLN A 48 -16.26 -10.85 -4.29
C GLN A 48 -17.26 -11.03 -3.15
N ARG A 49 -16.77 -11.14 -1.90
CA ARG A 49 -17.65 -11.24 -0.72
C ARG A 49 -18.55 -10.01 -0.55
N LEU A 50 -18.05 -8.81 -0.90
CA LEU A 50 -18.84 -7.59 -0.83
C LEU A 50 -19.95 -7.55 -1.90
N VAL A 51 -19.70 -8.11 -3.08
CA VAL A 51 -20.73 -8.30 -4.11
C VAL A 51 -21.76 -9.33 -3.66
N GLU A 52 -21.32 -10.47 -3.12
CA GLU A 52 -22.22 -11.50 -2.57
C GLU A 52 -23.08 -10.95 -1.42
N ALA A 53 -22.53 -10.06 -0.60
CA ALA A 53 -23.25 -9.37 0.47
C ALA A 53 -24.18 -8.25 -0.03
N GLY A 54 -24.19 -7.95 -1.33
CA GLY A 54 -25.00 -6.88 -1.93
C GLY A 54 -24.52 -5.46 -1.59
N LEU A 55 -23.33 -5.31 -1.01
CA LEU A 55 -22.71 -4.01 -0.69
C LEU A 55 -22.07 -3.35 -1.92
N LEU A 56 -21.69 -4.16 -2.91
CA LEU A 56 -21.22 -3.70 -4.22
C LEU A 56 -22.13 -4.27 -5.32
N SER A 57 -22.47 -3.44 -6.30
CA SER A 57 -23.34 -3.84 -7.41
C SER A 57 -22.64 -4.77 -8.39
N GLU A 58 -21.37 -4.48 -8.71
CA GLU A 58 -20.57 -5.24 -9.67
C GLU A 58 -19.08 -4.98 -9.44
N LEU A 59 -18.26 -5.97 -9.80
CA LEU A 59 -16.81 -5.84 -9.90
C LEU A 59 -16.46 -5.40 -11.33
N LYS A 60 -16.03 -4.15 -11.49
CA LYS A 60 -15.61 -3.64 -12.80
C LYS A 60 -14.34 -4.36 -13.25
N PRO A 61 -14.29 -4.81 -14.52
CA PRO A 61 -13.10 -5.48 -15.04
C PRO A 61 -11.90 -4.51 -15.06
N PRO A 62 -10.67 -5.03 -14.93
CA PRO A 62 -9.47 -4.22 -15.05
C PRO A 62 -9.43 -3.47 -16.38
N ILE A 63 -9.11 -2.17 -16.34
CA ILE A 63 -8.98 -1.34 -17.55
C ILE A 63 -7.73 -1.79 -18.30
N ARG A 64 -7.92 -2.46 -19.44
CA ARG A 64 -6.81 -2.93 -20.30
C ARG A 64 -6.34 -1.88 -21.30
N ASP A 65 -7.27 -1.07 -21.80
CA ASP A 65 -6.93 0.02 -22.72
C ASP A 65 -6.81 1.35 -21.98
N LEU A 66 -5.58 1.88 -21.95
CA LEU A 66 -5.26 3.16 -21.31
C LEU A 66 -5.22 4.34 -22.30
N SER A 67 -5.60 4.12 -23.58
CA SER A 67 -5.60 5.16 -24.62
C SER A 67 -6.36 6.43 -24.20
N ALA A 68 -7.52 6.26 -23.56
CA ALA A 68 -8.35 7.36 -23.05
C ALA A 68 -7.67 8.20 -21.95
N TYR A 69 -6.60 7.71 -21.34
CA TYR A 69 -5.89 8.36 -20.25
C TYR A 69 -4.56 9.00 -20.70
N ARG A 70 -4.18 8.84 -21.97
CA ARG A 70 -2.87 9.26 -22.50
C ARG A 70 -2.55 10.75 -22.26
N ASN A 71 -3.57 11.60 -22.29
CA ASN A 71 -3.41 13.05 -22.14
C ASN A 71 -3.52 13.52 -20.67
N ARG A 72 -3.69 12.61 -19.72
CA ARG A 72 -3.76 12.96 -18.30
C ARG A 72 -2.36 13.15 -17.74
N LYS A 73 -2.19 14.18 -16.91
CA LYS A 73 -0.94 14.43 -16.18
C LYS A 73 -0.98 13.68 -14.85
N ALA A 74 0.11 12.99 -14.53
CA ALA A 74 0.26 12.33 -13.24
C ALA A 74 0.40 13.40 -12.14
N VAL A 75 -0.41 13.28 -11.09
CA VAL A 75 -0.29 14.09 -9.88
C VAL A 75 0.74 13.41 -8.98
N PRO A 76 1.79 14.11 -8.52
CA PRO A 76 2.74 13.55 -7.58
C PRO A 76 2.07 13.37 -6.20
N ILE A 77 2.04 12.13 -5.72
CA ILE A 77 1.59 11.83 -4.35
C ILE A 77 2.77 12.09 -3.42
N GLN A 78 2.61 13.11 -2.58
CA GLN A 78 3.51 13.34 -1.45
C GLN A 78 3.10 12.37 -0.34
N ALA A 79 4.01 11.99 0.57
CA ALA A 79 3.75 11.00 1.65
C ALA A 79 2.68 11.44 2.69
N GLU A 80 1.84 12.38 2.31
CA GLU A 80 0.65 12.90 2.96
C GLU A 80 -0.55 11.95 2.67
N PRO A 81 -1.62 12.02 3.47
CA PRO A 81 -2.86 11.30 3.17
C PRO A 81 -3.41 11.65 1.79
N LEU A 82 -3.95 10.65 1.07
CA LEU A 82 -4.53 10.84 -0.26
C LEU A 82 -5.63 11.91 -0.26
N SER A 83 -6.38 12.04 0.83
CA SER A 83 -7.41 13.07 1.03
C SER A 83 -6.86 14.48 0.86
N GLU A 84 -5.66 14.77 1.39
CA GLU A 84 -5.01 16.08 1.28
C GLU A 84 -4.63 16.38 -0.17
N THR A 85 -4.08 15.38 -0.87
CA THR A 85 -3.73 15.52 -2.28
C THR A 85 -4.99 15.78 -3.14
N VAL A 86 -6.09 15.08 -2.87
CA VAL A 86 -7.35 15.28 -3.61
C VAL A 86 -7.93 16.69 -3.39
N ILE A 87 -7.84 17.23 -2.19
CA ILE A 87 -8.32 18.59 -1.88
C ILE A 87 -7.46 19.63 -2.61
N ARG A 88 -6.13 19.47 -2.61
CA ARG A 88 -5.18 20.39 -3.25
C ARG A 88 -5.39 20.50 -4.76
N GLU A 89 -5.54 19.37 -5.45
CA GLU A 89 -5.68 19.34 -6.92
C GLU A 89 -7.06 19.78 -7.44
N ARG A 90 -8.06 19.90 -6.54
CA ARG A 90 -9.44 20.28 -6.90
C ARG A 90 -9.78 21.74 -6.58
N ARG A 91 -8.86 22.49 -5.99
CA ARG A 91 -8.97 23.94 -5.80
C ARG A 91 -8.42 24.67 -7.00
#